data_AF-A0A3R9W7J2-F1
#
_entry.id   AF-A0A3R9W7J2-F1
#
_cell.length_a   1.000
_cell.length_b   1.000
_cell.length_c   1.000
_cell.angle_alpha   90.00
_cell.angle_beta   90.00
_cell.angle_gamma   90.00
#
_symmetry.space_group_name_H-M   'P 1'
#
loop_
_entity.id
_entity.type
_entity.pdbx_description
1 polymer ?
#
loop_
_entity_poly.entity_id
_entity_poly.type
_entity_poly.pdbx_seq_one_letter_code
_entity_poly.pdbx_strand_id
1 'polypeptide(L)'
;MTGAVRIAALLILVTALCAQAVREVLRERRARGVRRRVESLLAMPAPPPGKPVDARKPPSLEAGGGWAAGVRHWAVALAAALVGWALLGGIGGLGAGALAACGARWRRARRRPAAPSGGEVAARHLPLAADLLAACASAGAGPAEAAEAVGRSLGGPLGERLTRTAAELRLGGEPAEVWRRFGAIPGAEGLARCMERAGSSGAPAAEAVARHAAGLRAGRARTAAARARRAQVLISAPVGLCFLPAFLAVGVAPVVIGLAAGLMDR
;
A
#
# COMPACT_ATOMS: atom_id res chain seq x y z
N MET A 1 -38.87 -31.30 -32.25
CA MET A 1 -38.78 -30.79 -30.87
C MET A 1 -37.56 -31.34 -30.09
N THR A 2 -36.99 -32.49 -30.45
CA THR A 2 -35.83 -33.10 -29.78
C THR A 2 -34.49 -32.38 -30.01
N GLY A 3 -34.33 -31.65 -31.13
CA GLY A 3 -33.10 -30.90 -31.44
C GLY A 3 -32.87 -29.67 -30.56
N ALA A 4 -33.91 -28.87 -30.31
CA ALA A 4 -33.82 -27.65 -29.50
C ALA A 4 -33.50 -27.96 -28.02
N VAL A 5 -34.07 -29.04 -27.49
CA VAL A 5 -33.80 -29.50 -26.11
C VAL A 5 -32.37 -30.02 -25.97
N ARG A 6 -31.81 -30.70 -26.98
CA ARG A 6 -30.41 -31.15 -26.98
C ARG A 6 -29.42 -30.00 -27.08
N ILE A 7 -29.74 -28.96 -27.85
CA ILE A 7 -28.91 -27.75 -27.97
C ILE A 7 -28.93 -26.96 -26.65
N ALA A 8 -30.09 -26.80 -26.01
CA ALA A 8 -30.19 -26.14 -24.71
C ALA A 8 -29.44 -26.92 -23.62
N ALA A 9 -29.55 -28.25 -23.60
CA ALA A 9 -28.82 -29.10 -22.66
C ALA A 9 -27.29 -29.04 -22.86
N LEU A 10 -26.82 -29.01 -24.11
CA LEU A 10 -25.39 -28.83 -24.42
C LEU A 10 -24.87 -27.46 -24.00
N LEU A 11 -25.64 -26.38 -24.22
CA LEU A 11 -25.29 -25.03 -23.76
C LEU A 11 -25.22 -24.94 -22.23
N ILE A 12 -26.14 -25.59 -21.52
CA ILE A 12 -26.14 -25.64 -20.05
C ILE A 12 -24.95 -26.46 -19.53
N LEU A 13 -24.62 -27.59 -20.16
CA LEU A 13 -23.48 -28.43 -19.78
C LEU A 13 -22.14 -27.71 -20.01
N VAL A 14 -22.00 -27.01 -21.14
CA VAL A 14 -20.79 -26.25 -21.48
C VAL A 14 -20.61 -25.05 -20.55
N THR A 15 -21.68 -24.31 -20.24
CA THR A 15 -21.60 -23.19 -19.29
C THR A 15 -21.29 -23.66 -17.87
N ALA A 16 -21.84 -24.81 -17.45
CA ALA A 16 -21.53 -25.41 -16.16
C ALA A 16 -20.07 -25.87 -16.05
N LEU A 17 -19.53 -26.54 -17.08
CA LEU A 17 -18.12 -26.97 -17.15
C LEU A 17 -17.16 -25.77 -17.18
N CYS A 18 -17.47 -24.73 -17.95
CA CYS A 18 -16.68 -23.49 -17.96
C CYS A 18 -16.70 -22.79 -16.59
N ALA A 19 -17.85 -22.76 -15.91
CA ALA A 19 -17.96 -22.20 -14.56
C ALA A 19 -17.21 -23.04 -13.51
N GLN A 20 -17.12 -24.36 -13.68
CA GLN A 20 -16.35 -25.25 -12.82
C GLN A 20 -14.84 -25.00 -12.98
N ALA A 21 -14.35 -24.97 -14.22
CA ALA A 21 -12.94 -24.74 -14.52
C ALA A 21 -12.44 -23.37 -14.05
N VAL A 22 -13.26 -22.32 -14.20
CA VAL A 22 -12.93 -20.98 -13.71
C VAL A 22 -12.85 -20.95 -12.16
N ARG A 23 -13.69 -21.73 -11.47
CA ARG A 23 -13.64 -21.85 -10.00
C ARG A 23 -12.37 -22.57 -9.52
N GLU A 24 -11.94 -23.64 -10.19
CA GLU A 24 -10.68 -24.33 -9.89
C GLU A 24 -9.47 -23.39 -10.04
N VAL A 25 -9.40 -22.68 -11.17
CA VAL A 25 -8.27 -21.78 -11.48
C VAL A 25 -8.21 -20.59 -10.52
N LEU A 26 -9.36 -20.06 -10.10
CA LEU A 26 -9.41 -18.98 -9.11
C LEU A 26 -9.06 -19.47 -7.70
N ARG A 27 -9.42 -20.71 -7.34
CA ARG A 27 -9.02 -21.33 -6.06
C ARG A 27 -7.50 -21.46 -5.95
N GLU A 28 -6.84 -21.96 -7.00
CA GLU A 28 -5.38 -22.06 -7.02
C GLU A 28 -4.67 -20.70 -6.98
N ARG A 29 -5.24 -19.68 -7.62
CA ARG A 29 -4.66 -18.32 -7.60
C ARG A 29 -4.83 -17.62 -6.25
N ARG A 30 -5.94 -17.86 -5.54
CA ARG A 30 -6.17 -17.32 -4.18
C ARG A 30 -5.19 -17.91 -3.18
N ALA A 31 -4.90 -19.21 -3.23
CA ALA A 31 -3.91 -19.86 -2.35
C ALA A 31 -2.50 -19.25 -2.50
N ARG A 32 -2.06 -18.99 -3.73
CA ARG A 32 -0.73 -18.43 -4.01
C ARG A 32 -0.62 -16.92 -3.69
N GLY A 33 -1.73 -16.18 -3.76
CA GLY A 33 -1.78 -14.77 -3.39
C GLY A 33 -1.75 -14.52 -1.88
N VAL A 34 -2.35 -15.42 -1.10
CA VAL A 34 -2.32 -15.38 0.38
C VAL A 34 -0.91 -15.67 0.90
N ARG A 35 -0.23 -16.69 0.36
CA ARG A 35 1.13 -17.05 0.79
C ARG A 35 2.15 -15.91 0.61
N ARG A 36 2.09 -15.19 -0.52
CA ARG A 36 2.94 -14.00 -0.78
C ARG A 36 2.62 -12.81 0.14
N ARG A 37 1.36 -12.67 0.54
CA ARG A 37 0.95 -11.62 1.49
C ARG A 37 1.38 -11.94 2.91
N VAL A 38 1.26 -13.20 3.30
CA VAL A 38 1.76 -13.72 4.58
C VAL A 38 3.28 -13.57 4.65
N GLU A 39 4.03 -13.89 3.58
CA GLU A 39 5.48 -13.62 3.51
C GLU A 39 5.80 -12.12 3.62
N SER A 40 5.01 -11.24 3.00
CA SER A 40 5.23 -9.78 3.12
C SER A 40 4.85 -9.17 4.48
N LEU A 41 4.03 -9.88 5.27
CA LEU A 41 3.60 -9.45 6.61
C LEU A 41 4.45 -10.11 7.72
N LEU A 42 4.99 -11.30 7.47
CA LEU A 42 5.96 -11.99 8.34
C LEU A 42 7.40 -11.53 8.12
N ALA A 43 7.70 -10.85 7.00
CA ALA A 43 8.91 -10.08 6.83
C ALA A 43 8.87 -8.81 7.71
N MET A 44 8.92 -9.00 9.03
CA MET A 44 9.38 -7.99 9.96
C MET A 44 10.80 -7.59 9.52
N PRO A 45 11.05 -6.32 9.17
CA PRO A 45 12.41 -5.89 8.91
C PRO A 45 13.14 -5.85 10.26
N ALA A 46 13.80 -6.95 10.60
CA ALA A 46 14.92 -6.89 11.53
C ALA A 46 15.95 -5.93 10.93
N PRO A 47 16.41 -4.90 11.66
CA PRO A 47 17.39 -3.97 11.14
C PRO A 47 18.67 -4.76 10.79
N PRO A 48 19.17 -4.69 9.55
CA PRO A 48 20.44 -5.33 9.24
C PRO A 48 21.55 -4.66 10.07
N PRO A 49 22.45 -5.42 10.71
CA PRO A 49 23.62 -4.85 11.34
C PRO A 49 24.42 -4.10 10.28
N GLY A 50 24.69 -2.82 10.55
CA GLY A 50 25.32 -1.89 9.62
C GLY A 50 26.65 -2.44 9.11
N LYS A 51 26.75 -2.63 7.80
CA LYS A 51 28.03 -2.87 7.12
C LYS A 51 28.54 -1.55 6.57
N PRO A 52 29.83 -1.21 6.75
CA PRO A 52 30.42 0.02 6.24
C PRO A 52 30.31 0.05 4.70
N VAL A 53 29.94 1.22 4.18
CA VAL A 53 29.74 1.46 2.75
C VAL A 53 31.11 1.57 2.08
N ASP A 54 31.50 0.53 1.35
CA ASP A 54 32.72 0.52 0.54
C ASP A 54 32.41 1.04 -0.88
N ALA A 55 32.98 2.19 -1.24
CA ALA A 55 32.59 3.01 -2.39
C ALA A 55 33.23 2.60 -3.73
N ARG A 56 33.65 1.34 -3.90
CA ARG A 56 34.25 0.88 -5.17
C ARG A 56 33.88 -0.55 -5.51
N LYS A 57 32.73 -0.74 -6.17
CA LYS A 57 32.51 -1.93 -7.00
C LYS A 57 31.61 -1.60 -8.20
N PRO A 58 32.04 -1.85 -9.45
CA PRO A 58 31.20 -1.64 -10.62
C PRO A 58 30.02 -2.62 -10.63
N PRO A 59 28.90 -2.27 -11.29
CA PRO A 59 27.69 -3.07 -11.29
C PRO A 59 27.91 -4.38 -12.05
N SER A 60 27.99 -5.48 -11.31
CA SER A 60 27.87 -6.82 -11.88
C SER A 60 26.44 -7.06 -12.36
N LEU A 61 26.32 -7.36 -13.65
CA LEU A 61 25.12 -7.85 -14.31
C LEU A 61 24.69 -9.18 -13.68
N GLU A 62 23.86 -9.13 -12.64
CA GLU A 62 23.15 -10.30 -12.12
C GLU A 62 22.00 -10.64 -13.08
N ALA A 63 22.37 -11.32 -14.15
CA ALA A 63 21.47 -12.12 -14.97
C ALA A 63 21.06 -13.37 -14.17
N GLY A 64 19.87 -13.35 -13.56
CA GLY A 64 19.36 -14.53 -12.87
C GLY A 64 17.96 -14.37 -12.32
N GLY A 65 16.92 -14.67 -13.11
CA GLY A 65 15.57 -14.92 -12.60
C GLY A 65 14.39 -14.27 -13.33
N GLY A 66 14.61 -13.55 -14.43
CA GLY A 66 13.55 -12.83 -15.15
C GLY A 66 12.52 -13.69 -15.90
N TRP A 67 12.86 -14.95 -16.21
CA TRP A 67 12.03 -15.79 -17.09
C TRP A 67 10.72 -16.25 -16.45
N ALA A 68 10.72 -16.59 -15.15
CA ALA A 68 9.53 -17.07 -14.43
C ALA A 68 8.48 -15.96 -14.17
N ALA A 69 8.90 -14.69 -14.11
CA ALA A 69 7.99 -13.54 -13.99
C ALA A 69 7.35 -13.16 -15.34
N GLY A 70 8.11 -13.32 -16.44
CA GLY A 70 7.62 -13.12 -17.81
C GLY A 70 6.58 -14.17 -18.22
N VAL A 71 6.88 -15.46 -18.00
CA VAL A 71 5.97 -16.58 -18.32
C VAL A 71 4.64 -16.48 -17.55
N ARG A 72 4.67 -16.03 -16.29
CA ARG A 72 3.46 -15.87 -15.48
C ARG A 72 2.56 -14.72 -15.93
N HIS A 73 3.11 -13.68 -16.56
CA HIS A 73 2.30 -12.59 -17.13
C HIS A 73 1.57 -13.03 -18.40
N TRP A 74 2.25 -13.81 -19.25
CA TRP A 74 1.66 -14.42 -20.44
C TRP A 74 0.58 -15.44 -20.11
N ALA A 75 0.71 -16.21 -19.02
CA ALA A 75 -0.31 -17.17 -18.58
C ALA A 75 -1.65 -16.52 -18.14
N VAL A 76 -1.63 -15.27 -17.64
CA VAL A 76 -2.88 -14.54 -17.32
C VAL A 76 -3.54 -13.99 -18.59
N ALA A 77 -2.74 -13.52 -19.54
CA ALA A 77 -3.22 -13.03 -20.82
C ALA A 77 -3.79 -14.17 -21.68
N LEU A 78 -3.13 -15.33 -21.71
CA LEU A 78 -3.59 -16.53 -22.42
C LEU A 78 -4.88 -17.10 -21.82
N ALA A 79 -5.01 -17.15 -20.49
CA ALA A 79 -6.24 -17.60 -19.85
C ALA A 79 -7.41 -16.64 -20.10
N ALA A 80 -7.18 -15.33 -20.08
CA ALA A 80 -8.21 -14.33 -20.41
C ALA A 80 -8.61 -14.38 -21.89
N ALA A 81 -7.65 -14.63 -22.80
CA ALA A 81 -7.90 -14.80 -24.22
C ALA A 81 -8.68 -16.10 -24.52
N LEU A 82 -8.36 -17.21 -23.86
CA LEU A 82 -9.10 -18.48 -23.98
C LEU A 82 -10.54 -18.36 -23.48
N VAL A 83 -10.76 -17.66 -22.35
CA VAL A 83 -12.10 -17.40 -21.82
C VAL A 83 -12.89 -16.46 -22.73
N GLY A 84 -12.26 -15.41 -23.25
CA GLY A 84 -12.88 -14.50 -24.23
C GLY A 84 -13.21 -15.18 -25.56
N TRP A 85 -12.37 -16.11 -26.01
CA TRP A 85 -12.57 -16.90 -27.22
C TRP A 85 -13.73 -17.90 -27.05
N ALA A 86 -13.84 -18.54 -25.87
CA ALA A 86 -14.90 -19.49 -25.55
C ALA A 86 -16.29 -18.84 -25.33
N LEU A 87 -16.35 -17.59 -24.85
CA LEU A 87 -17.62 -16.92 -24.55
C LEU A 87 -18.19 -16.09 -25.71
N LEU A 88 -17.36 -15.57 -26.62
CA LEU A 88 -17.84 -14.66 -27.68
C LEU A 88 -17.76 -15.22 -29.11
N GLY A 89 -17.06 -16.34 -29.34
CA GLY A 89 -16.86 -16.88 -30.69
C GLY A 89 -16.03 -15.94 -31.58
N GLY A 90 -14.77 -16.30 -31.84
CA GLY A 90 -13.92 -15.59 -32.80
C GLY A 90 -13.26 -14.29 -32.28
N ILE A 91 -12.98 -13.37 -33.21
CA ILE A 91 -12.06 -12.21 -33.12
C ILE A 91 -12.34 -11.27 -31.92
N GLY A 92 -13.58 -11.24 -31.40
CA GLY A 92 -13.98 -10.42 -30.24
C GLY A 92 -13.24 -10.77 -28.93
N GLY A 93 -12.85 -12.03 -28.75
CA GLY A 93 -12.12 -12.49 -27.56
C GLY A 93 -10.68 -11.95 -27.46
N LEU A 94 -10.01 -11.80 -28.61
CA LEU A 94 -8.68 -11.20 -28.71
C LEU A 94 -8.71 -9.70 -28.37
N GLY A 95 -9.75 -8.99 -28.81
CA GLY A 95 -9.95 -7.57 -28.49
C GLY A 95 -10.14 -7.32 -26.98
N ALA A 96 -11.00 -8.11 -26.33
CA ALA A 96 -11.22 -7.99 -24.88
C ALA A 96 -9.96 -8.32 -24.06
N GLY A 97 -9.20 -9.34 -24.47
CA GLY A 97 -7.92 -9.70 -23.84
C GLY A 97 -6.86 -8.62 -23.98
N ALA A 98 -6.74 -8.02 -25.18
CA ALA A 98 -5.82 -6.91 -25.44
C ALA A 98 -6.19 -5.66 -24.63
N LEU A 99 -7.48 -5.31 -24.54
CA LEU A 99 -7.96 -4.19 -23.74
C LEU A 99 -7.75 -4.41 -22.24
N ALA A 100 -7.96 -5.62 -21.73
CA ALA A 100 -7.68 -5.96 -20.33
C ALA A 100 -6.18 -5.91 -20.01
N ALA A 101 -5.32 -6.40 -20.91
CA ALA A 101 -3.87 -6.33 -20.77
C ALA A 101 -3.37 -4.88 -20.86
N CYS A 102 -3.89 -4.09 -21.79
CA CYS A 102 -3.57 -2.68 -21.98
C CYS A 102 -4.04 -1.85 -20.77
N GLY A 103 -5.26 -2.09 -20.28
CA GLY A 103 -5.79 -1.47 -19.06
C GLY A 103 -4.98 -1.84 -17.82
N ALA A 104 -4.56 -3.10 -17.68
CA ALA A 104 -3.70 -3.55 -16.59
C ALA A 104 -2.29 -2.94 -16.67
N ARG A 105 -1.75 -2.75 -17.88
CA ARG A 105 -0.45 -2.10 -18.12
C ARG A 105 -0.53 -0.59 -17.87
N TRP A 106 -1.58 0.07 -18.34
CA TRP A 106 -1.81 1.51 -18.17
C TRP A 106 -2.06 1.86 -16.70
N ARG A 107 -2.85 1.05 -15.99
CA ARG A 107 -3.06 1.18 -14.54
C ARG A 107 -1.77 0.95 -13.74
N ARG A 108 -0.85 0.10 -14.21
CA ARG A 108 0.48 -0.05 -13.61
C ARG A 108 1.39 1.12 -13.91
N ALA A 109 1.40 1.62 -15.15
CA ALA A 109 2.17 2.78 -15.54
C ALA A 109 1.74 4.02 -14.73
N ARG A 110 0.44 4.24 -14.54
CA ARG A 110 -0.12 5.29 -13.69
C ARG A 110 0.08 5.08 -12.18
N ARG A 111 0.41 3.85 -11.76
CA ARG A 111 0.64 3.50 -10.36
C ARG A 111 2.12 3.36 -10.01
N ARG A 112 3.05 3.71 -10.92
CA ARG A 112 4.45 3.85 -10.51
C ARG A 112 4.48 4.94 -9.43
N PRO A 113 4.74 4.58 -8.16
CA PRO A 113 4.90 5.61 -7.15
C PRO A 113 6.14 6.41 -7.57
N ALA A 114 6.01 7.74 -7.61
CA ALA A 114 7.17 8.59 -7.73
C ALA A 114 8.16 8.19 -6.62
N ALA A 115 9.46 8.17 -6.94
CA ALA A 115 10.47 7.94 -5.92
C ALA A 115 10.24 8.98 -4.80
N PRO A 116 10.14 8.56 -3.53
CA PRO A 116 9.82 9.49 -2.46
C PRO A 116 10.90 10.57 -2.43
N SER A 117 10.46 11.82 -2.41
CA SER A 117 11.37 12.95 -2.24
C SER A 117 12.13 12.79 -0.92
N GLY A 118 13.36 13.32 -0.81
CA GLY A 118 14.12 13.27 0.44
C GLY A 118 13.36 13.83 1.66
N GLY A 119 12.44 14.77 1.42
CA GLY A 119 11.52 15.31 2.44
C GLY A 119 10.45 14.31 2.92
N GLU A 120 9.91 13.45 2.05
CA GLU A 120 8.97 12.40 2.46
C GLU A 120 9.65 11.29 3.27
N VAL A 121 10.91 10.97 2.93
CA VAL A 121 11.70 10.02 3.73
C VAL A 121 11.96 10.61 5.13
N ALA A 122 12.32 11.89 5.22
CA ALA A 122 12.48 12.57 6.49
C ALA A 122 11.17 12.60 7.32
N ALA A 123 10.04 12.92 6.70
CA ALA A 123 8.73 12.95 7.37
C ALA A 123 8.33 11.61 7.99
N ARG A 124 8.78 10.47 7.42
CA ARG A 124 8.47 9.12 7.93
C ARG A 124 9.09 8.84 9.30
N HIS A 125 10.25 9.44 9.58
CA HIS A 125 11.01 9.27 10.83
C HIS A 125 10.75 10.38 11.85
N LEU A 126 9.96 11.40 11.48
CA LEU A 126 9.63 12.53 12.33
C LEU A 126 8.96 12.17 13.67
N PRO A 127 8.02 11.19 13.76
CA PRO A 127 7.45 10.81 15.06
C PRO A 127 8.50 10.28 16.04
N LEU A 128 9.45 9.47 15.53
CA LEU A 128 10.54 8.94 16.33
C LEU A 128 11.51 10.06 16.76
N ALA A 129 11.84 10.99 15.86
CA ALA A 129 12.65 12.15 16.21
C ALA A 129 11.99 13.01 17.29
N ALA A 130 10.67 13.22 17.21
CA ALA A 130 9.92 13.97 18.21
C ALA A 130 9.91 13.26 19.58
N ASP A 131 9.78 11.93 19.61
CA ASP A 131 9.87 11.15 20.85
C ASP A 131 11.28 11.24 21.47
N LEU A 132 12.34 11.17 20.66
CA LEU A 132 13.72 11.30 21.14
C LEU A 132 14.02 12.72 21.63
N LEU A 133 13.53 13.76 20.93
CA LEU A 133 13.66 15.15 21.37
C LEU A 133 12.88 15.40 22.67
N ALA A 134 11.69 14.80 22.84
CA ALA A 134 10.96 14.84 24.09
C ALA A 134 11.76 14.21 25.23
N ALA A 135 12.37 13.04 24.99
CA ALA A 135 13.21 12.36 25.97
C ALA A 135 14.44 13.19 26.36
N CYS A 136 15.13 13.79 25.38
CA CYS A 136 16.25 14.71 25.64
C CYS A 136 15.80 15.93 26.46
N ALA A 137 14.67 16.55 26.10
CA ALA A 137 14.14 17.70 26.83
C ALA A 137 13.70 17.33 28.26
N SER A 138 13.12 16.14 28.47
CA SER A 138 12.81 15.61 29.80
C SER A 138 14.05 15.34 30.64
N ALA A 139 15.18 15.02 30.00
CA ALA A 139 16.49 14.89 30.65
C ALA A 139 17.17 16.25 30.90
N GLY A 140 16.54 17.36 30.54
CA GLY A 140 17.06 18.72 30.74
C GLY A 140 18.00 19.21 29.64
N ALA A 141 18.15 18.47 28.53
CA ALA A 141 19.00 18.91 27.43
C ALA A 141 18.44 20.13 26.72
N GLY A 142 19.32 21.09 26.39
CA GLY A 142 18.94 22.27 25.63
C GLY A 142 18.57 21.95 24.18
N PRO A 143 17.89 22.84 23.44
CA PRO A 143 17.43 22.57 22.07
C PRO A 143 18.54 22.19 21.09
N ALA A 144 19.72 22.83 21.18
CA ALA A 144 20.86 22.51 20.33
C ALA A 144 21.45 21.13 20.67
N GLU A 145 21.62 20.82 21.95
CA GLU A 145 22.13 19.53 22.44
C GLU A 145 21.20 18.37 22.08
N ALA A 146 19.90 18.56 22.29
CA ALA A 146 18.88 17.59 21.92
C ALA A 146 18.87 17.36 20.41
N ALA A 147 18.90 18.42 19.58
CA ALA A 147 18.97 18.29 18.13
C ALA A 147 20.22 17.54 17.67
N GLU A 148 21.37 17.80 18.28
CA GLU A 148 22.61 17.11 17.93
C GLU A 148 22.57 15.62 18.30
N ALA A 149 22.17 15.30 19.54
CA ALA A 149 22.10 13.94 20.04
C ALA A 149 21.12 13.08 19.21
N VAL A 150 19.95 13.61 18.91
CA VAL A 150 18.94 12.94 18.08
C VAL A 150 19.40 12.84 16.63
N GLY A 151 20.00 13.91 16.09
CA GLY A 151 20.53 13.94 14.73
C GLY A 151 21.60 12.88 14.48
N ARG A 152 22.58 12.77 15.39
CA ARG A 152 23.63 11.74 15.34
C ARG A 152 23.08 10.32 15.46
N SER A 153 22.02 10.14 16.25
CA SER A 153 21.40 8.83 16.46
C SER A 153 20.56 8.34 15.28
N LEU A 154 19.85 9.25 14.60
CA LEU A 154 18.96 8.88 13.48
C LEU A 154 19.68 8.72 12.14
N GLY A 155 20.69 9.55 11.88
CA GLY A 155 21.33 9.63 10.56
C GLY A 155 20.36 9.93 9.41
N GLY A 156 20.83 9.75 8.18
CA GLY A 156 20.05 9.98 6.97
C GLY A 156 19.53 11.41 6.82
N PRO A 157 18.54 11.65 5.93
CA PRO A 157 18.10 13.00 5.58
C PRO A 157 17.52 13.82 6.75
N LEU A 158 16.89 13.15 7.73
CA LEU A 158 16.35 13.82 8.91
C LEU A 158 17.44 14.09 9.95
N GLY A 159 18.32 13.12 10.18
CA GLY A 159 19.44 13.26 11.12
C GLY A 159 20.41 14.35 10.67
N GLU A 160 20.76 14.39 9.38
CA GLU A 160 21.58 15.46 8.78
C GLU A 160 20.98 16.85 8.94
N ARG A 161 19.64 16.96 8.84
CA ARG A 161 18.96 18.23 9.08
C ARG A 161 19.03 18.65 10.54
N LEU A 162 18.83 17.72 11.48
CA LEU A 162 18.93 18.00 12.92
C LEU A 162 20.36 18.33 13.35
N THR A 163 21.37 17.64 12.83
CA THR A 163 22.78 17.97 13.11
C THR A 163 23.17 19.31 12.52
N ARG A 164 22.67 19.66 11.32
CA ARG A 164 22.84 21.00 10.75
C ARG A 164 22.15 22.06 11.62
N THR A 165 20.90 21.84 12.04
CA THR A 165 20.18 22.74 12.96
C THR A 165 20.97 22.96 14.24
N ALA A 166 21.51 21.89 14.84
CA ALA A 166 22.34 22.00 16.04
C ALA A 166 23.64 22.80 15.79
N ALA A 167 24.31 22.56 14.66
CA ALA A 167 25.51 23.29 14.28
C ALA A 167 25.23 24.79 14.06
N GLU A 168 24.15 25.13 13.36
CA GLU A 168 23.73 26.52 13.15
C GLU A 168 23.45 27.23 14.48
N LEU A 169 22.77 26.57 15.43
CA LEU A 169 22.54 27.14 16.77
C LEU A 169 23.83 27.34 17.56
N ARG A 170 24.78 26.39 17.50
CA ARG A 170 26.09 26.50 18.18
C ARG A 170 26.97 27.61 17.60
N LEU A 171 26.79 27.96 16.33
CA LEU A 171 27.45 29.08 15.68
C LEU A 171 26.78 30.43 15.98
N GLY A 172 25.77 30.47 16.85
CA GLY A 172 25.04 31.69 17.21
C GLY A 172 23.98 32.08 16.18
N GLY A 173 23.51 31.14 15.36
CA GLY A 173 22.41 31.36 14.44
C GLY A 173 21.10 31.68 15.17
N GLU A 174 20.32 32.60 14.61
CA GLU A 174 19.05 33.03 15.18
C GLU A 174 18.07 31.85 15.36
N PRO A 175 17.64 31.50 16.59
CA PRO A 175 16.83 30.31 16.85
C PRO A 175 15.54 30.25 16.02
N ALA A 176 14.88 31.39 15.82
CA ALA A 176 13.66 31.49 15.01
C ALA A 176 13.91 31.07 13.56
N GLU A 177 15.01 31.49 12.96
CA GLU A 177 15.34 31.17 11.58
C GLU A 177 15.78 29.71 11.42
N VAL A 178 16.65 29.24 12.30
CA VAL A 178 17.22 27.90 12.25
C VAL A 178 16.12 26.85 12.43
N TRP A 179 15.22 27.03 13.40
CA TRP A 179 14.09 26.14 13.60
C TRP A 179 13.02 26.29 12.52
N ARG A 180 12.78 27.48 11.96
CA ARG A 180 11.87 27.67 10.81
C ARG A 180 12.31 26.86 9.59
N ARG A 181 13.61 26.80 9.31
CA ARG A 181 14.17 25.97 8.22
C ARG A 181 13.95 24.47 8.46
N PHE A 182 14.09 24.01 9.70
CA PHE A 182 13.74 22.64 10.09
C PHE A 182 12.24 22.38 9.96
N GLY A 183 11.41 23.35 10.34
CA GLY A 183 9.95 23.32 10.23
C GLY A 183 9.41 23.20 8.80
N ALA A 184 10.23 23.47 7.77
CA ALA A 184 9.86 23.24 6.37
C ALA A 184 9.68 21.75 6.01
N ILE A 185 10.09 20.83 6.89
CA ILE A 185 9.78 19.41 6.74
C ILE A 185 8.27 19.22 7.04
N PRO A 186 7.50 18.55 6.16
CA PRO A 186 6.08 18.32 6.39
C PRO A 186 5.79 17.69 7.76
N GLY A 187 5.01 18.40 8.58
CA GLY A 187 4.62 17.97 9.93
C GLY A 187 5.60 18.36 11.06
N ALA A 188 6.75 18.96 10.75
CA ALA A 188 7.76 19.35 11.74
C ALA A 188 7.55 20.75 12.34
N GLU A 189 6.65 21.56 11.76
CA GLU A 189 6.43 22.95 12.17
C GLU A 189 6.11 23.13 13.66
N GLY A 190 5.23 22.29 14.21
CA GLY A 190 4.84 22.38 15.63
C GLY A 190 6.02 22.07 16.55
N LEU A 191 6.80 21.05 16.18
CA LEU A 191 8.02 20.66 16.88
C LEU A 191 9.07 21.78 16.83
N ALA A 192 9.29 22.36 15.64
CA ALA A 192 10.20 23.47 15.44
C ALA A 192 9.86 24.67 16.33
N ARG A 193 8.59 25.09 16.37
CA ARG A 193 8.13 26.19 17.22
C ARG A 193 8.29 25.93 18.71
N CYS A 194 8.14 24.68 19.15
CA CYS A 194 8.38 24.31 20.54
C CYS A 194 9.86 24.42 20.92
N MET A 195 10.76 23.91 20.07
CA MET A 195 12.20 23.95 20.31
C MET A 195 12.78 25.36 20.17
N GLU A 196 12.26 26.16 19.24
CA GLU A 196 12.55 27.58 19.11
C GLU A 196 12.23 28.33 20.40
N ARG A 197 10.99 28.24 20.90
CA ARG A 197 10.58 28.91 22.14
C ARG A 197 11.41 28.47 23.34
N ALA A 198 11.70 27.19 23.43
CA ALA A 198 12.57 26.67 24.49
C ALA A 198 13.99 27.26 24.41
N GLY A 199 14.51 27.48 23.20
CA GLY A 199 15.82 28.07 22.98
C GLY A 199 15.87 29.57 23.28
N SER A 200 14.82 30.30 22.93
CA SER A 200 14.77 31.76 23.12
C SER A 200 14.35 32.19 24.54
N SER A 201 13.47 31.43 25.19
CA SER A 201 12.90 31.80 26.49
C SER A 201 13.34 30.90 27.65
N GLY A 202 14.04 29.80 27.38
CA GLY A 202 14.37 28.79 28.39
C GLY A 202 13.17 28.00 28.91
N ALA A 203 11.98 28.19 28.33
CA ALA A 203 10.75 27.54 28.78
C ALA A 203 10.84 26.00 28.63
N PRO A 204 10.28 25.22 29.58
CA PRO A 204 10.28 23.76 29.50
C PRO A 204 9.63 23.25 28.20
N ALA A 205 10.41 22.57 27.35
CA ALA A 205 9.94 22.06 26.08
C ALA A 205 9.31 20.66 26.18
N ALA A 206 9.67 19.90 27.21
CA ALA A 206 9.45 18.46 27.29
C ALA A 206 7.99 18.07 27.03
N GLU A 207 7.05 18.66 27.76
CA GLU A 207 5.63 18.32 27.62
C GLU A 207 5.04 18.78 26.28
N ALA A 208 5.43 19.97 25.80
CA ALA A 208 4.96 20.48 24.52
C ALA A 208 5.45 19.62 23.34
N VAL A 209 6.71 19.18 23.39
CA VAL A 209 7.31 18.28 22.41
C VAL A 209 6.69 16.89 22.49
N ALA A 210 6.46 16.36 23.70
CA ALA A 210 5.78 15.07 23.90
C ALA A 210 4.34 15.07 23.35
N ARG A 211 3.58 16.17 23.54
CA ARG A 211 2.24 16.34 22.93
C ARG A 211 2.32 16.33 21.40
N HIS A 212 3.29 17.01 20.80
CA HIS A 212 3.50 16.94 19.36
C HIS A 212 3.87 15.54 18.87
N ALA A 213 4.74 14.83 19.59
CA ALA A 213 5.10 13.45 19.27
C ALA A 213 3.89 12.51 19.32
N ALA A 214 3.04 12.65 20.35
CA ALA A 214 1.77 11.92 20.46
C ALA A 214 0.82 12.23 19.28
N GLY A 215 0.72 13.49 18.87
CA GLY A 215 -0.06 13.89 17.70
C GLY A 215 0.43 13.23 16.40
N LEU A 216 1.74 13.19 16.18
CA LEU A 216 2.36 12.53 15.03
C LEU A 216 2.11 11.01 15.04
N ARG A 217 2.25 10.35 16.19
CA ARG A 217 1.94 8.92 16.38
C ARG A 217 0.46 8.62 16.12
N ALA A 218 -0.45 9.45 16.63
CA ALA A 218 -1.88 9.33 16.39
C ALA A 218 -2.21 9.50 14.89
N GLY A 219 -1.59 10.46 14.21
CA GLY A 219 -1.71 10.62 12.76
C GLY A 219 -1.29 9.36 12.01
N ARG A 220 -0.12 8.79 12.35
CA ARG A 220 0.37 7.54 11.77
C ARG A 220 -0.61 6.38 12.00
N ALA A 221 -1.11 6.21 13.22
CA ALA A 221 -2.09 5.19 13.57
C ALA A 221 -3.39 5.33 12.77
N ARG A 222 -3.92 6.56 12.63
CA ARG A 222 -5.12 6.85 11.80
C ARG A 222 -4.92 6.44 10.34
N THR A 223 -3.76 6.74 9.74
CA THR A 223 -3.49 6.33 8.36
C THR A 223 -3.36 4.81 8.21
N ALA A 224 -2.76 4.14 9.20
CA ALA A 224 -2.66 2.67 9.22
C ALA A 224 -4.04 2.02 9.35
N ALA A 225 -4.88 2.52 10.27
CA ALA A 225 -6.25 2.06 10.45
C ALA A 225 -7.10 2.27 9.19
N ALA A 226 -6.97 3.42 8.52
CA ALA A 226 -7.66 3.67 7.25
C ALA A 226 -7.24 2.69 6.15
N ARG A 227 -5.94 2.34 6.06
CA ARG A 227 -5.45 1.32 5.12
C ARG A 227 -5.97 -0.07 5.47
N ALA A 228 -6.01 -0.43 6.75
CA ALA A 228 -6.54 -1.70 7.22
C ALA A 228 -8.04 -1.85 6.88
N ARG A 229 -8.85 -0.81 7.13
CA ARG A 229 -10.28 -0.80 6.75
C ARG A 229 -10.49 -0.99 5.24
N ARG A 230 -9.70 -0.29 4.42
CA ARG A 230 -9.76 -0.48 2.96
C ARG A 230 -9.37 -1.90 2.54
N ALA A 231 -8.38 -2.49 3.19
CA ALA A 231 -7.99 -3.88 2.94
C ALA A 231 -9.13 -4.84 3.30
N GLN A 232 -9.80 -4.62 4.43
CA GLN A 232 -10.95 -5.43 4.86
C GLN A 232 -12.07 -5.44 3.81
N VAL A 233 -12.46 -4.26 3.30
CA VAL A 233 -13.48 -4.15 2.24
C VAL A 233 -13.04 -4.89 0.97
N LEU A 234 -11.78 -4.76 0.58
CA LEU A 234 -11.25 -5.45 -0.61
C LEU A 234 -11.15 -6.97 -0.43
N ILE A 235 -11.07 -7.48 0.80
CA ILE A 235 -11.03 -8.91 1.11
C ILE A 235 -12.43 -9.52 1.08
N SER A 236 -13.46 -8.81 1.58
CA SER A 236 -14.84 -9.31 1.61
C SER A 236 -15.58 -9.12 0.28
N ALA A 237 -15.26 -8.08 -0.49
CA ALA A 237 -15.92 -7.77 -1.76
C ALA A 237 -16.01 -8.94 -2.77
N PRO A 238 -14.96 -9.76 -3.00
CA PRO A 238 -15.03 -10.89 -3.92
C PRO A 238 -15.97 -12.01 -3.46
N VAL A 239 -16.19 -12.16 -2.15
CA VAL A 239 -17.12 -13.18 -1.61
C VAL A 239 -18.56 -12.72 -1.83
N GLY A 240 -18.87 -11.46 -1.49
CA GLY A 240 -20.19 -10.88 -1.74
C GLY A 240 -20.57 -10.88 -3.23
N LEU A 241 -19.61 -10.53 -4.11
CA LEU A 241 -19.83 -10.56 -5.55
C LEU A 241 -20.10 -11.97 -6.09
N CYS A 242 -19.53 -13.02 -5.49
CA CYS A 242 -19.80 -14.41 -5.87
C CYS A 242 -21.14 -14.92 -5.31
N PHE A 243 -21.59 -14.41 -4.17
CA PHE A 243 -22.83 -14.85 -3.54
C PHE A 243 -24.08 -14.26 -4.22
N LEU A 244 -24.00 -13.00 -4.67
CA LEU A 244 -25.10 -12.31 -5.33
C LEU A 244 -25.72 -13.06 -6.54
N PRO A 245 -24.94 -13.54 -7.53
CA PRO A 245 -25.50 -14.27 -8.67
C PRO A 245 -26.08 -15.63 -8.28
N ALA A 246 -25.47 -16.32 -7.32
CA ALA A 246 -25.99 -17.59 -6.81
C ALA A 246 -27.33 -17.41 -6.09
N PHE A 247 -27.45 -16.36 -5.27
CA PHE A 247 -28.69 -16.01 -4.59
C PHE A 247 -29.81 -15.63 -5.57
N LEU A 248 -29.50 -14.87 -6.63
CA LEU A 248 -30.48 -14.52 -7.66
C LEU A 248 -31.00 -15.76 -8.40
N ALA A 249 -30.11 -16.66 -8.81
CA ALA A 249 -30.47 -17.86 -9.57
C ALA A 249 -31.24 -18.88 -8.74
N VAL A 250 -30.84 -19.09 -7.48
CA VAL A 250 -31.42 -20.15 -6.62
C VAL A 250 -32.59 -19.63 -5.78
N GLY A 251 -32.50 -18.39 -5.28
CA GLY A 251 -33.49 -17.82 -4.38
C GLY A 251 -34.57 -17.00 -5.09
N VAL A 252 -34.16 -15.97 -5.84
CA VAL A 252 -35.11 -14.95 -6.35
C VAL A 252 -35.83 -15.40 -7.61
N ALA A 253 -35.10 -15.94 -8.60
CA ALA A 253 -35.66 -16.27 -9.90
C ALA A 253 -36.84 -17.26 -9.84
N PRO A 254 -36.78 -18.38 -9.08
CA PRO A 254 -37.90 -19.33 -9.02
C PRO A 254 -39.16 -18.71 -8.42
N VAL A 255 -39.01 -17.85 -7.41
CA VAL A 255 -40.14 -17.18 -6.74
C VAL A 255 -40.84 -16.22 -7.68
N VAL A 256 -40.08 -15.41 -8.43
CA VAL A 256 -40.65 -14.48 -9.43
C VAL A 256 -41.37 -15.24 -10.55
N ILE A 257 -40.80 -16.35 -11.02
CA ILE A 257 -41.44 -17.19 -12.04
C ILE A 257 -42.76 -17.77 -11.53
N GLY A 258 -42.79 -18.28 -10.28
CA GLY A 258 -44.00 -18.82 -9.68
C GLY A 258 -45.12 -17.78 -9.53
N LEU A 259 -44.77 -16.56 -9.11
CA LEU A 259 -45.73 -15.46 -8.99
C LEU A 259 -46.25 -14.98 -10.36
N ALA A 260 -45.39 -14.90 -11.37
CA ALA A 260 -45.78 -14.51 -12.72
C ALA A 260 -46.71 -15.53 -13.36
N ALA A 261 -46.42 -16.83 -13.20
CA ALA A 261 -47.27 -17.90 -13.71
C ALA A 261 -48.68 -17.87 -13.07
N GLY A 262 -48.78 -17.68 -11.75
CA GLY A 262 -50.06 -17.63 -11.04
C GLY A 262 -50.91 -16.39 -11.35
N LEU A 263 -50.33 -15.33 -11.92
CA LEU A 263 -51.06 -14.14 -12.38
C LEU A 263 -51.56 -14.26 -13.83
N MET A 264 -50.91 -15.06 -14.66
CA MET A 264 -51.31 -15.32 -16.05
C MET A 264 -52.40 -16.40 -16.19
N ASP A 265 -52.59 -17.21 -15.15
CA ASP A 265 -53.61 -18.29 -15.08
C ASP A 265 -54.95 -17.82 -14.49
N ARG A 266 -55.17 -16.49 -14.44
CA ARG A 266 -56.45 -15.85 -14.07
C ARG A 266 -56.96 -15.00 -15.21
#